data_AF-A0A556AD22-F1
#
_entry.id   AF-A0A556AD22-F1
#
_cell.length_a   1.000
_cell.length_b   1.000
_cell.length_c   1.000
_cell.angle_alpha   90.00
_cell.angle_beta   90.00
_cell.angle_gamma   90.00
#
_symmetry.space_group_name_H-M   'P 1'
#
loop_
_entity.id
_entity.type
_entity.pdbx_description
1 polymer ?
#
loop_
_entity_poly.entity_id
_entity_poly.type
_entity_poly.pdbx_seq_one_letter_code
_entity_poly.pdbx_strand_id
1 'polypeptide(L)' 'MGRIADPDEIANAVLWLLSDEASYMTASVVRVSGDV' A
#
# COMPACT_ATOMS: atom_id res chain seq x y z
N MET A 1 9.34 -9.74 4.49
CA MET A 1 10.50 -9.29 5.26
C MET A 1 10.44 -9.76 6.70
N GLY A 2 9.76 -10.89 7.01
CA GLY A 2 9.73 -11.52 8.33
C GLY A 2 9.38 -10.58 9.50
N ARG A 3 8.68 -9.48 9.23
CA ARG A 3 8.44 -8.39 10.20
C ARG A 3 7.07 -7.75 9.96
N ILE A 4 6.55 -7.13 11.02
CA ILE A 4 5.35 -6.30 10.93
C ILE A 4 5.65 -5.09 10.03
N ALA A 5 4.66 -4.70 9.21
CA ALA A 5 4.71 -3.48 8.42
C ALA A 5 4.85 -2.25 9.32
N ASP A 6 5.74 -1.35 8.93
CA ASP A 6 5.80 -0.03 9.55
C ASP A 6 4.59 0.81 9.09
N PRO A 7 3.99 1.64 9.98
CA PRO A 7 2.90 2.54 9.59
C PRO A 7 3.19 3.39 8.35
N ASP A 8 4.45 3.80 8.16
CA ASP A 8 4.85 4.61 7.00
C ASP A 8 4.76 3.80 5.68
N GLU A 9 4.95 2.49 5.72
CA GLU A 9 4.77 1.63 4.54
C GLU A 9 3.30 1.61 4.08
N ILE A 10 2.37 1.60 5.04
CA ILE A 10 0.92 1.67 4.75
C ILE A 10 0.56 3.06 4.26
N ALA A 11 1.06 4.12 4.91
CA ALA A 11 0.78 5.50 4.52
C ALA A 11 1.25 5.79 3.09
N ASN A 12 2.44 5.32 2.71
CA ASN A 12 2.96 5.48 1.35
C ASN A 12 2.11 4.73 0.31
N ALA A 13 1.61 3.53 0.63
CA ALA A 13 0.71 2.82 -0.27
C ALA A 13 -0.64 3.55 -0.45
N VAL A 14 -1.17 4.14 0.62
CA VAL A 14 -2.38 4.99 0.55
C VAL A 14 -2.12 6.25 -0.27
N LEU A 15 -0.99 6.92 -0.07
CA LEU A 15 -0.61 8.10 -0.86
C LEU A 15 -0.49 7.76 -2.35
N TRP A 16 0.09 6.60 -2.67
CA TRP A 16 0.16 6.13 -4.05
C TRP A 16 -1.23 5.85 -4.65
N LEU A 17 -2.14 5.20 -3.90
CA LEU A 17 -3.52 4.96 -4.35
C LEU A 17 -4.32 6.24 -4.61
N LEU A 18 -3.97 7.34 -3.93
CA LEU A 18 -4.59 8.65 -4.13
C LEU A 18 -3.94 9.47 -5.26
N SER A 19 -2.87 8.96 -5.87
CA SER A 19 -2.15 9.66 -6.94
C SER A 19 -2.70 9.32 -8.33
N ASP A 20 -2.38 10.17 -9.31
CA ASP A 20 -2.74 9.93 -10.72
C ASP A 20 -2.15 8.62 -11.28
N GLU A 21 -1.02 8.16 -10.71
CA GLU A 21 -0.38 6.90 -11.09
C GLU A 21 -1.31 5.70 -10.85
N ALA A 22 -2.16 5.75 -9.82
CA ALA A 22 -3.10 4.68 -9.50
C ALA A 22 -4.47 4.85 -10.20
N SER A 23 -4.61 5.79 -11.14
CA SER A 23 -5.90 6.11 -11.80
C SER A 23 -6.56 4.93 -12.52
N TYR A 24 -5.79 3.90 -12.88
CA TYR A 24 -6.30 2.67 -13.51
C TYR A 24 -6.75 1.60 -12.50
N MET A 25 -6.48 1.78 -11.22
CA MET A 25 -6.85 0.83 -10.17
C MET A 25 -8.14 1.26 -9.47
N THR A 26 -9.15 0.39 -9.54
CA THR A 26 -10.40 0.52 -8.79
C THR A 26 -10.80 -0.83 -8.22
N ALA A 27 -11.54 -0.81 -7.11
CA ALA A 27 -12.02 -2.01 -6.41
C ALA A 27 -10.94 -3.08 -6.15
N SER A 28 -9.69 -2.65 -5.97
CA SER A 28 -8.53 -3.54 -5.81
C SER A 28 -8.04 -3.53 -4.36
N VAL A 29 -7.48 -4.66 -3.93
CA VAL A 29 -6.93 -4.82 -2.57
C VAL A 29 -5.42 -4.87 -2.66
N VAL A 30 -4.75 -3.85 -2.11
CA VAL A 30 -3.30 -3.79 -1.99
C VAL A 30 -2.89 -4.28 -0.60
N ARG A 31 -2.16 -5.39 -0.54
CA ARG A 31 -1.69 -5.96 0.73
C ARG A 31 -0.34 -5.38 1.11
N VAL A 32 -0.32 -4.63 2.21
CA VAL A 32 0.90 -4.07 2.80
C VAL A 32 1.09 -4.68 4.18
N SER A 33 1.92 -5.71 4.28
CA SER A 33 2.05 -6.50 5.53
C SER A 33 3.49 -6.63 6.04
N GLY A 34 4.51 -6.10 5.35
CA GLY A 34 5.93 -6.30 5.72
C GLY A 34 6.41 -7.76 5.59
N ASP A 35 5.50 -8.67 5.22
CA ASP A 35 5.56 -10.14 5.19
C ASP A 35 5.86 -10.78 6.55
N VAL A 36 4.76 -10.97 7.32
CA VAL A 36 4.37 -12.22 7.99
C VAL A 36 2.99 -12.65 7.45
#